data_AF-A0A2U1IDG3-F1
#
_entry.id   AF-A0A2U1IDG3-F1
#
_cell.length_a   1.000
_cell.length_b   1.000
_cell.length_c   1.000
_cell.angle_alpha   90.00
_cell.angle_beta   90.00
_cell.angle_gamma   90.00
#
_symmetry.space_group_name_H-M   'P 1'
#
loop_
_entity.id
_entity.type
_entity.pdbx_description
1 polymer ?
#
loop_
_entity_poly.entity_id
_entity_poly.type
_entity_poly.pdbx_seq_one_letter_code
_entity_poly.pdbx_strand_id
1 'polypeptide(L)'
;MNKSRSLIAAITCLALVSGSVTALADPGNGQGNNKASHGNQGNQGSHGNKNKNSGGGDWSHGPSINRSSVLEIVGANTGYWSPGPALPPGIQKNLARGKPLPPGIAKKLDGRLVGRLPHYDGYEWQQVGTDLILVALATGLVYEILNGVFD
;
A
#
# COMPACT_ATOMS: atom_id res chain seq x y z
N MET A 1 -40.37 -16.98 32.56
CA MET A 1 -40.33 -18.42 32.20
C MET A 1 -40.02 -18.50 30.71
N ASN A 2 -38.73 -18.67 30.37
CA ASN A 2 -38.27 -18.69 28.98
C ASN A 2 -37.03 -19.59 28.99
N LYS A 3 -37.15 -20.77 28.36
CA LYS A 3 -36.12 -21.82 28.33
C LYS A 3 -35.33 -21.74 27.01
N SER A 4 -34.10 -22.27 27.08
CA SER A 4 -33.35 -22.96 26.00
C SER A 4 -32.62 -22.03 24.99
N ARG A 5 -31.42 -22.30 24.46
CA ARG A 5 -30.62 -23.53 24.26
C ARG A 5 -29.13 -23.14 24.18
N SER A 6 -28.26 -23.80 24.95
CA SER A 6 -26.81 -23.70 24.76
C SER A 6 -26.40 -24.68 23.66
N LEU A 7 -25.94 -24.16 22.52
CA LEU A 7 -25.47 -24.98 21.41
C LEU A 7 -24.03 -25.43 21.67
N ILE A 8 -23.84 -26.75 21.63
CA ILE A 8 -22.58 -27.46 21.80
C ILE A 8 -21.70 -27.17 20.57
N ALA A 9 -20.51 -26.62 20.83
CA ALA A 9 -19.47 -26.41 19.83
C ALA A 9 -18.69 -27.73 19.62
N ALA A 10 -18.59 -28.19 18.37
CA ALA A 10 -17.70 -29.29 17.99
C ALA A 10 -16.63 -28.73 17.04
N ILE A 11 -15.40 -28.69 17.54
CA ILE A 11 -14.19 -28.32 16.81
C ILE A 11 -13.70 -29.58 16.10
N THR A 12 -13.51 -29.52 14.79
CA THR A 12 -12.83 -30.59 14.05
C THR A 12 -11.68 -29.99 13.27
N CYS A 13 -10.49 -30.04 13.87
CA CYS A 13 -9.23 -29.75 13.21
C CYS A 13 -8.87 -30.94 12.31
N LEU A 14 -8.62 -30.70 11.03
CA LEU A 14 -7.92 -31.64 10.16
C LEU A 14 -6.70 -30.93 9.58
N ALA A 15 -5.53 -31.27 10.12
CA ALA A 15 -4.22 -30.84 9.64
C ALA A 15 -3.54 -32.05 8.99
N LEU A 16 -3.25 -31.99 7.69
CA LEU A 16 -2.37 -32.90 6.95
C LEU A 16 -1.94 -32.17 5.66
N VAL A 17 -0.74 -32.23 5.09
CA VAL A 17 0.67 -32.40 5.49
C VAL A 17 1.49 -32.20 4.19
N SER A 18 2.71 -31.67 4.26
CA SER A 18 3.87 -31.89 3.34
C SER A 18 3.76 -31.48 1.84
N GLY A 19 4.75 -30.85 1.19
CA GLY A 19 6.13 -30.53 1.56
C GLY A 19 6.83 -29.74 0.43
N SER A 20 7.95 -29.10 0.75
CA SER A 20 8.84 -28.43 -0.20
C SER A 20 10.24 -29.02 -0.06
N VAL A 21 10.87 -29.41 -1.17
CA VAL A 21 12.32 -29.65 -1.26
C VAL A 21 12.89 -28.73 -2.32
N THR A 22 13.92 -28.00 -1.93
CA THR A 22 14.68 -27.01 -2.70
C THR A 22 15.88 -27.63 -3.41
N ALA A 23 16.21 -27.01 -4.55
CA ALA A 23 17.56 -26.72 -5.07
C ALA A 23 18.43 -27.84 -5.67
N LEU A 24 18.82 -27.62 -6.92
CA LEU A 24 20.14 -27.95 -7.47
C LEU A 24 20.65 -26.73 -8.28
N ALA A 25 21.90 -26.35 -8.03
CA ALA A 25 22.73 -25.35 -8.72
C ALA A 25 23.01 -25.75 -10.19
N ASP A 26 23.62 -25.00 -11.12
CA ASP A 26 24.72 -24.02 -11.12
C ASP A 26 24.77 -23.36 -12.54
N PRO A 27 25.49 -22.22 -12.79
CA PRO A 27 25.23 -21.31 -13.89
C PRO A 27 26.00 -21.62 -15.18
N GLY A 28 25.33 -21.40 -16.30
CA GLY A 28 25.93 -21.43 -17.63
C GLY A 28 26.72 -20.16 -17.94
N ASN A 29 28.03 -20.32 -18.08
CA ASN A 29 29.02 -19.44 -18.66
C ASN A 29 28.74 -19.12 -20.16
N GLY A 30 29.07 -17.89 -20.60
CA GLY A 30 29.05 -17.47 -22.02
C GLY A 30 28.90 -15.94 -22.15
N GLN A 31 29.94 -15.13 -22.05
CA GLN A 31 30.93 -14.83 -23.11
C GLN A 31 30.30 -14.12 -24.32
N GLY A 32 30.60 -12.83 -24.52
CA GLY A 32 30.42 -12.21 -25.84
C GLY A 32 30.14 -10.71 -25.90
N ASN A 33 31.19 -9.97 -26.24
CA ASN A 33 31.22 -8.82 -27.17
C ASN A 33 30.59 -7.46 -26.81
N ASN A 34 31.51 -6.54 -26.55
CA ASN A 34 31.41 -5.13 -26.93
C ASN A 34 31.22 -4.97 -28.45
N LYS A 35 30.21 -4.20 -28.89
CA LYS A 35 30.20 -3.54 -30.21
C LYS A 35 29.20 -2.38 -30.26
N ALA A 36 29.78 -1.18 -30.32
CA ALA A 36 29.44 -0.02 -31.16
C ALA A 36 27.98 0.41 -31.36
N SER A 37 27.68 1.58 -30.79
CA SER A 37 27.14 2.81 -31.41
C SER A 37 26.55 2.75 -32.85
N HIS A 38 25.27 3.13 -32.94
CA HIS A 38 24.59 3.91 -34.01
C HIS A 38 23.37 4.57 -33.31
N GLY A 39 23.26 5.89 -33.16
CA GLY A 39 22.63 6.85 -34.09
C GLY A 39 21.20 6.46 -34.50
N ASN A 40 20.11 7.24 -34.44
CA ASN A 40 19.79 8.63 -34.09
C ASN A 40 18.24 8.76 -34.15
N GLN A 41 17.68 9.77 -33.45
CA GLN A 41 16.41 10.47 -33.68
C GLN A 41 15.05 9.80 -33.38
N GLY A 42 14.25 10.48 -32.54
CA GLY A 42 12.81 10.23 -32.43
C GLY A 42 12.09 10.84 -31.22
N ASN A 43 11.96 12.17 -31.21
CA ASN A 43 10.87 13.02 -30.68
C ASN A 43 10.10 12.69 -29.36
N GLN A 44 10.10 13.69 -28.47
CA GLN A 44 9.04 14.17 -27.55
C GLN A 44 8.14 13.16 -26.80
N GLY A 45 8.26 13.17 -25.47
CA GLY A 45 7.25 12.65 -24.55
C GLY A 45 7.51 13.10 -23.11
N SER A 46 6.67 14.00 -22.62
CA SER A 46 6.71 14.63 -21.30
C SER A 46 6.54 13.63 -20.14
N HIS A 47 7.18 13.94 -19.00
CA HIS A 47 6.81 13.60 -17.62
C HIS A 47 6.46 12.14 -17.27
N GLY A 48 7.33 11.54 -16.45
CA GLY A 48 6.97 10.38 -15.65
C GLY A 48 8.11 9.98 -14.73
N ASN A 49 8.20 10.62 -13.57
CA ASN A 49 9.04 10.20 -12.46
C ASN A 49 8.65 8.77 -12.05
N LYS A 50 9.30 7.76 -12.65
CA LYS A 50 9.17 6.36 -12.22
C LYS A 50 9.96 6.22 -10.91
N ASN A 51 9.32 6.59 -9.81
CA ASN A 51 9.70 6.10 -8.51
C ASN A 51 9.49 4.58 -8.50
N LYS A 52 10.54 3.84 -8.87
CA LYS A 52 10.63 2.38 -8.78
C LYS A 52 10.71 1.97 -7.31
N ASN A 53 9.58 2.05 -6.62
CA ASN A 53 9.35 1.28 -5.42
C ASN A 53 7.91 0.78 -5.43
N SER A 54 7.68 -0.32 -6.14
CA SER A 54 6.41 -1.04 -6.11
C SER A 54 6.74 -2.51 -6.01
N GLY A 55 6.74 -3.00 -4.77
CA GLY A 55 6.64 -4.42 -4.48
C GLY A 55 5.44 -4.98 -5.23
N GLY A 56 5.68 -6.06 -5.96
CA GLY A 56 4.79 -6.62 -6.97
C GLY A 56 3.42 -7.03 -6.44
N GLY A 57 2.44 -6.77 -7.28
CA GLY A 57 1.05 -7.15 -7.15
C GLY A 57 0.31 -6.42 -8.26
N ASP A 58 -0.37 -7.16 -9.11
CA ASP A 58 -1.08 -6.67 -10.29
C ASP A 58 -2.31 -5.83 -9.88
N TRP A 59 -2.09 -4.61 -9.40
CA TRP A 59 -3.12 -3.60 -9.08
C TRP A 59 -3.58 -2.85 -10.34
N SER A 60 -3.50 -3.48 -11.52
CA SER A 60 -3.71 -2.82 -12.82
C SER A 60 -5.09 -2.19 -13.02
N HIS A 61 -6.06 -2.51 -12.15
CA HIS A 61 -7.43 -1.99 -12.20
C HIS A 61 -7.75 -0.97 -11.09
N GLY A 62 -6.77 -0.59 -10.27
CA GLY A 62 -6.97 0.40 -9.21
C GLY A 62 -6.88 1.85 -9.70
N PRO A 63 -7.34 2.82 -8.91
CA PRO A 63 -7.26 4.22 -9.26
C PRO A 63 -5.80 4.68 -9.43
N SER A 64 -5.56 5.53 -10.43
CA SER A 64 -4.27 6.20 -10.60
C SER A 64 -4.19 7.40 -9.66
N ILE A 65 -3.20 7.39 -8.76
CA ILE A 65 -3.03 8.42 -7.73
C ILE A 65 -1.93 9.40 -8.13
N ASN A 66 -2.29 10.68 -8.27
CA ASN A 66 -1.31 11.75 -8.39
C ASN A 66 -0.77 12.15 -7.00
N ARG A 67 0.33 11.53 -6.59
CA ARG A 67 0.95 11.76 -5.27
C ARG A 67 1.31 13.23 -5.04
N SER A 68 1.85 13.91 -6.05
CA SER A 68 2.26 15.31 -5.92
C SER A 68 1.07 16.22 -5.62
N SER A 69 -0.05 16.02 -6.32
CA SER A 69 -1.28 16.78 -6.07
C SER A 69 -1.84 16.51 -4.67
N VAL A 70 -1.81 15.26 -4.20
CA VAL A 70 -2.21 14.91 -2.83
C VAL A 70 -1.34 15.64 -1.80
N LEU A 71 -0.01 15.62 -1.96
CA LEU A 71 0.93 16.29 -1.06
C LEU A 71 0.71 17.81 -1.03
N GLU A 72 0.49 18.42 -2.20
CA GLU A 72 0.18 19.85 -2.31
C GLU A 72 -1.10 20.21 -1.55
N ILE A 73 -2.16 19.42 -1.71
CA ILE A 73 -3.43 19.64 -1.01
C ILE A 73 -3.23 19.53 0.50
N VAL A 74 -2.54 18.51 0.99
CA VAL A 74 -2.32 18.33 2.43
C VAL A 74 -1.46 19.46 3.01
N GLY A 75 -0.37 19.83 2.31
CA GLY A 75 0.50 20.93 2.69
C GLY A 75 -0.20 22.30 2.68
N ALA A 76 -1.10 22.54 1.74
CA ALA A 76 -1.89 23.78 1.69
C ALA A 76 -2.98 23.85 2.78
N ASN A 77 -3.29 22.74 3.45
CA ASN A 77 -4.39 22.61 4.41
C ASN A 77 -3.91 22.17 5.81
N THR A 78 -2.75 22.69 6.25
CA THR A 78 -2.16 22.39 7.57
C THR A 78 -3.09 22.67 8.75
N GLY A 79 -4.07 23.57 8.60
CA GLY A 79 -5.07 23.85 9.64
C GLY A 79 -6.15 22.77 9.84
N TYR A 80 -6.18 21.71 9.03
CA TYR A 80 -7.19 20.62 9.10
C TYR A 80 -6.62 19.28 9.52
N TRP A 81 -5.34 19.23 9.90
CA TRP A 81 -4.71 18.04 10.43
C TRP A 81 -3.74 18.39 11.55
N SER A 82 -3.27 17.39 12.27
CA SER A 82 -2.23 17.56 13.27
C SER A 82 -1.21 16.44 13.14
N PRO A 83 0.07 16.72 13.36
CA PRO A 83 1.09 15.68 13.37
C PRO A 83 0.68 14.54 14.29
N GLY A 84 0.78 13.32 13.77
CA GLY A 84 0.58 12.10 14.54
C GLY A 84 1.91 11.63 15.13
N PRO A 85 1.91 10.91 16.26
CA PRO A 85 3.12 10.25 16.72
C PRO A 85 3.62 9.29 15.64
N ALA A 86 4.93 9.27 15.40
CA ALA A 86 5.53 8.32 14.49
C ALA A 86 5.17 6.88 14.91
N LEU A 87 4.91 6.03 13.92
CA LEU A 87 4.54 4.64 14.17
C LEU A 87 5.72 3.88 14.83
N PRO A 88 5.45 2.97 15.78
CA PRO A 88 6.49 2.12 16.34
C PRO A 88 7.20 1.29 15.24
N PRO A 89 8.51 1.00 15.37
CA PRO A 89 9.27 0.32 14.30
C PRO A 89 8.69 -1.03 13.86
N GLY A 90 8.07 -1.78 14.78
CA GLY A 90 7.42 -3.05 14.47
C GLY A 90 6.14 -2.89 13.63
N ILE A 91 5.42 -1.78 13.79
CA ILE A 91 4.21 -1.48 13.01
C ILE A 91 4.60 -0.95 11.63
N GLN A 92 5.59 -0.06 11.56
CA GLN A 92 6.11 0.48 10.29
C GLN A 92 6.52 -0.64 9.32
N LYS A 93 7.22 -1.67 9.81
CA LYS A 93 7.63 -2.82 8.99
C LYS A 93 6.46 -3.66 8.46
N ASN A 94 5.32 -3.62 9.13
CA ASN A 94 4.13 -4.38 8.77
C ASN A 94 3.15 -3.57 7.91
N LEU A 95 3.21 -2.24 7.97
CA LEU A 95 2.46 -1.35 7.10
C LEU A 95 3.03 -1.40 5.69
N ALA A 96 2.30 -2.05 4.77
CA ALA A 96 2.72 -2.18 3.39
C ALA A 96 1.51 -2.21 2.46
N ARG A 97 1.71 -1.75 1.22
CA ARG A 97 0.70 -1.84 0.17
C ARG A 97 0.29 -3.31 -0.06
N GLY A 98 -0.99 -3.50 -0.31
CA GLY A 98 -1.65 -4.79 -0.49
C GLY A 98 -1.81 -5.64 0.76
N LYS A 99 -1.34 -5.19 1.92
CA LYS A 99 -1.61 -5.85 3.19
C LYS A 99 -2.80 -5.20 3.90
N PRO A 100 -3.54 -5.95 4.74
CA PRO A 100 -4.55 -5.37 5.61
C PRO A 100 -3.92 -4.33 6.54
N LEU A 101 -4.62 -3.22 6.72
CA LEU A 101 -4.23 -2.21 7.70
C LEU A 101 -4.37 -2.78 9.12
N PRO A 102 -3.33 -2.70 9.98
CA PRO A 102 -3.47 -3.11 11.37
C PRO A 102 -4.59 -2.33 12.07
N PRO A 103 -5.41 -3.00 12.90
CA PRO A 103 -6.49 -2.32 13.61
C PRO A 103 -5.94 -1.30 14.63
N GLY A 104 -6.65 -0.20 14.82
CA GLY A 104 -6.41 0.77 15.90
C GLY A 104 -5.26 1.76 15.67
N ILE A 105 -4.52 1.69 14.57
CA ILE A 105 -3.45 2.67 14.26
C ILE A 105 -3.91 3.80 13.34
N ALA A 106 -5.07 3.62 12.69
CA ALA A 106 -5.59 4.56 11.72
C ALA A 106 -6.52 5.58 12.35
N LYS A 107 -6.33 6.84 11.97
CA LYS A 107 -7.13 7.98 12.38
C LYS A 107 -7.88 8.50 11.16
N LYS A 108 -9.17 8.76 11.36
CA LYS A 108 -9.98 9.44 10.35
C LYS A 108 -9.44 10.87 10.18
N LEU A 109 -9.32 11.29 8.94
CA LEU A 109 -8.98 12.67 8.60
C LEU A 109 -10.17 13.59 8.86
N ASP A 110 -9.89 14.88 9.08
CA ASP A 110 -10.93 15.91 9.15
C ASP A 110 -11.70 15.95 7.82
N GLY A 111 -13.03 16.03 7.90
CA GLY A 111 -13.91 16.04 6.72
C GLY A 111 -13.61 17.20 5.75
N ARG A 112 -13.08 18.33 6.24
CA ARG A 112 -12.66 19.47 5.41
C ARG A 112 -11.43 19.16 4.58
N LEU A 113 -10.52 18.35 5.10
CA LEU A 113 -9.35 17.87 4.36
C LEU A 113 -9.75 16.76 3.39
N VAL A 114 -10.55 15.79 3.84
CA VAL A 114 -11.05 14.70 2.99
C VAL A 114 -11.80 15.24 1.78
N GLY A 115 -12.64 16.27 1.96
CA GLY A 115 -13.40 16.89 0.87
C GLY A 115 -12.54 17.61 -0.17
N ARG A 116 -11.25 17.85 0.11
CA ARG A 116 -10.30 18.45 -0.82
C ARG A 116 -9.42 17.41 -1.52
N LEU A 117 -9.23 16.25 -0.90
CA LEU A 117 -8.45 15.16 -1.48
C LEU A 117 -9.19 14.52 -2.65
N PRO A 118 -8.47 13.97 -3.65
CA PRO A 118 -9.08 13.18 -4.71
C PRO A 118 -9.89 12.02 -4.12
N HIS A 119 -11.15 11.91 -4.54
CA HIS A 119 -12.05 10.83 -4.15
C HIS A 119 -11.92 9.64 -5.10
N TYR A 120 -11.93 8.43 -4.55
CA TYR A 120 -11.93 7.19 -5.32
C TYR A 120 -12.98 6.24 -4.73
N ASP A 121 -13.90 5.78 -5.57
CA ASP A 121 -14.99 4.90 -5.13
C ASP A 121 -14.46 3.62 -4.51
N GLY A 122 -14.95 3.29 -3.31
CA GLY A 122 -14.51 2.12 -2.56
C GLY A 122 -13.17 2.31 -1.83
N TYR A 123 -12.62 3.52 -1.79
CA TYR A 123 -11.41 3.83 -1.04
C TYR A 123 -11.60 5.02 -0.08
N GLU A 124 -10.81 5.06 0.98
CA GLU A 124 -10.81 6.16 1.95
C GLU A 124 -9.38 6.57 2.32
N TRP A 125 -9.16 7.87 2.42
CA TRP A 125 -7.93 8.45 2.95
C TRP A 125 -7.93 8.44 4.48
N GLN A 126 -6.86 7.91 5.07
CA GLN A 126 -6.70 7.83 6.53
C GLN A 126 -5.29 8.24 6.94
N GLN A 127 -5.16 8.85 8.12
CA GLN A 127 -3.86 9.16 8.72
C GLN A 127 -3.39 7.98 9.57
N VAL A 128 -2.13 7.58 9.41
CA VAL A 128 -1.50 6.54 10.23
C VAL A 128 -0.15 7.07 10.71
N GLY A 129 -0.10 7.50 11.96
CA GLY A 129 1.04 8.25 12.49
C GLY A 129 1.31 9.52 11.69
N THR A 130 2.49 9.60 11.09
CA THR A 130 2.94 10.70 10.20
C THR A 130 2.55 10.49 8.74
N ASP A 131 1.97 9.34 8.40
CA ASP A 131 1.76 8.91 7.02
C ASP A 131 0.29 9.08 6.62
N LEU A 132 0.06 9.35 5.33
CA LEU A 132 -1.25 9.36 4.71
C LEU A 132 -1.41 8.09 3.88
N ILE A 133 -2.47 7.32 4.14
CA ILE A 133 -2.73 6.06 3.44
C ILE A 133 -4.08 6.08 2.73
N LEU A 134 -4.15 5.39 1.59
CA LEU A 134 -5.41 5.08 0.93
C LEU A 134 -5.78 3.63 1.23
N VAL A 135 -6.98 3.39 1.76
CA VAL A 135 -7.45 2.06 2.17
C VAL A 135 -8.66 1.65 1.33
N ALA A 136 -8.69 0.42 0.85
CA ALA A 136 -9.86 -0.15 0.19
C ALA A 136 -10.92 -0.53 1.24
N LEU A 137 -12.11 0.07 1.17
CA LEU A 137 -13.19 -0.11 2.15
C LEU A 137 -13.69 -1.55 2.23
N ALA A 138 -13.76 -2.24 1.09
CA ALA A 138 -14.29 -3.60 1.02
C ALA A 138 -13.38 -4.64 1.69
N THR A 139 -12.07 -4.42 1.69
CA THR A 139 -11.07 -5.42 2.10
C THR A 139 -10.18 -4.96 3.26
N GLY A 140 -10.18 -3.66 3.59
CA GLY A 140 -9.26 -3.06 4.56
C GLY A 140 -7.80 -3.05 4.10
N LEU A 141 -7.53 -3.32 2.82
CA LEU A 141 -6.17 -3.36 2.28
C LEU A 141 -5.63 -1.96 2.06
N VAL A 142 -4.37 -1.76 2.41
CA VAL A 142 -3.63 -0.55 2.12
C VAL A 142 -3.32 -0.51 0.62
N TYR A 143 -3.85 0.47 -0.10
CA TYR A 143 -3.64 0.64 -1.53
C TYR A 143 -2.42 1.51 -1.83
N GLU A 144 -2.27 2.62 -1.10
CA GLU A 144 -1.20 3.60 -1.28
C GLU A 144 -0.73 4.12 0.07
N ILE A 145 0.57 4.46 0.13
CA ILE A 145 1.21 5.03 1.31
C ILE A 145 2.02 6.26 0.88
N LEU A 146 1.70 7.41 1.46
CA LEU A 146 2.47 8.64 1.37
C LEU A 146 3.11 8.85 2.74
N ASN A 147 4.44 8.72 2.79
CA ASN A 147 5.18 8.79 4.05
C ASN A 147 5.46 10.25 4.45
N GLY A 148 5.45 10.52 5.75
CA GLY A 148 5.87 11.81 6.32
C GLY A 148 5.03 13.01 5.85
N VAL A 149 3.76 12.77 5.53
CA VAL A 149 2.83 13.82 5.07
C VAL A 149 2.41 14.72 6.23
N PHE A 150 2.39 14.17 7.43
CA PHE A 150 1.99 14.83 8.67
C PHE A 150 3.15 14.93 9.67
N ASP A 151 4.39 14.96 9.18
CA ASP A 151 5.58 15.21 10.01
C ASP A 151 5.72 16.70 10.33
#